data_AF-A0A4R5UFJ8-F1
#
_entry.id   AF-A0A4R5UFJ8-F1
#
_cell.length_a   1.000
_cell.length_b   1.000
_cell.length_c   1.000
_cell.angle_alpha   90.00
_cell.angle_beta   90.00
_cell.angle_gamma   90.00
#
_symmetry.space_group_name_H-M   'P 1'
#
loop_
_entity.id
_entity.type
_entity.pdbx_description
1 polymer ?
#
loop_
_entity_poly.entity_id
_entity_poly.type
_entity_poly.pdbx_seq_one_letter_code
_entity_poly.pdbx_strand_id
1 'polypeptide(L)'
;MQSSASTQRTGDGRVQFENDNYRITAGDNDEVIVFNKGTGENYRIWGDPHVEIDGKHAFDFWGQTTFQLDDGTKVTIETTPWAQGGDGATVASVVTITDGDYGVQISGVDSNTHGDLSFQEFAGGGRVLDAAVRDGNVLLENENGSGFIAVDRNGNIQNVDQAFILATDELKNGGPDFLAHFAEIFSFFTGLMSIGFSGGLALGSDNPNRDPAPEARPVPWQFSLTLSISA
;
A
#
# COMPACT_ATOMS: atom_id res chain seq x y z
N MET A 1 -1.37 24.06 -8.75
CA MET A 1 -2.61 24.29 -7.99
C MET A 1 -2.47 23.47 -6.70
N GLN A 2 -2.82 24.01 -5.54
CA GLN A 2 -2.89 23.19 -4.32
C GLN A 2 -4.06 22.23 -4.49
N SER A 3 -3.83 20.93 -4.30
CA SER A 3 -4.90 19.93 -4.29
C SER A 3 -5.87 20.22 -3.13
N SER A 4 -7.17 20.05 -3.37
CA SER A 4 -8.23 20.10 -2.34
C SER A 4 -8.31 18.82 -1.51
N ALA A 5 -7.39 17.87 -1.75
CA ALA A 5 -7.34 16.59 -1.06
C ALA A 5 -7.21 16.73 0.45
N SER A 6 -7.90 15.82 1.13
CA SER A 6 -7.83 15.66 2.58
C SER A 6 -8.04 14.21 2.96
N THR A 7 -7.61 13.82 4.16
CA THR A 7 -7.89 12.49 4.70
C THR A 7 -8.44 12.58 6.11
N GLN A 8 -9.43 11.74 6.40
CA GLN A 8 -10.08 11.70 7.70
C GLN A 8 -10.51 10.29 8.06
N ARG A 9 -10.68 10.04 9.36
CA ARG A 9 -11.36 8.86 9.86
C ARG A 9 -12.87 9.08 9.84
N THR A 10 -13.61 8.12 9.29
CA THR A 10 -15.07 8.16 9.20
C THR A 10 -15.73 7.64 10.47
N GLY A 11 -17.05 7.87 10.61
CA GLY A 11 -17.81 7.47 11.81
C GLY A 11 -17.91 5.95 12.01
N ASP A 12 -17.71 5.16 10.96
CA ASP A 12 -17.64 3.70 10.95
C ASP A 12 -16.21 3.16 11.11
N GLY A 13 -15.21 4.03 11.32
CA GLY A 13 -13.84 3.65 11.66
C GLY A 13 -12.88 3.53 10.46
N ARG A 14 -13.39 3.57 9.22
CA ARG A 14 -12.58 3.56 8.00
C ARG A 14 -11.75 4.83 7.86
N VAL A 15 -10.74 4.78 7.01
CA VAL A 15 -10.01 5.96 6.55
C VAL A 15 -10.56 6.36 5.19
N GLN A 16 -10.85 7.65 5.02
CA GLN A 16 -11.36 8.22 3.79
C GLN A 16 -10.44 9.34 3.30
N PHE A 17 -9.85 9.14 2.14
CA PHE A 17 -9.27 10.20 1.33
C PHE A 17 -10.37 10.77 0.42
N GLU A 18 -10.36 12.09 0.21
CA GLU A 18 -11.27 12.74 -0.72
C GLU A 18 -10.62 13.98 -1.33
N ASN A 19 -10.66 14.08 -2.67
CA ASN A 19 -10.33 15.29 -3.44
C ASN A 19 -11.57 15.75 -4.23
N ASP A 20 -11.43 16.56 -5.29
CA ASP A 20 -12.59 17.02 -6.07
C ASP A 20 -13.32 15.88 -6.81
N ASN A 21 -12.58 14.94 -7.40
CA ASN A 21 -13.12 13.94 -8.32
C ASN A 21 -13.35 12.57 -7.68
N TYR A 22 -12.61 12.22 -6.63
CA TYR A 22 -12.61 10.89 -6.03
C TYR A 22 -12.88 10.89 -4.54
N ARG A 23 -13.54 9.83 -4.10
CA ARG A 23 -13.57 9.40 -2.70
C ARG A 23 -12.96 8.01 -2.63
N ILE A 24 -11.93 7.86 -1.80
CA ILE A 24 -11.23 6.59 -1.61
C ILE A 24 -11.35 6.20 -0.14
N THR A 25 -11.82 4.99 0.13
CA THR A 25 -11.97 4.49 1.52
C THR A 25 -11.26 3.17 1.72
N ALA A 26 -10.60 3.02 2.86
CA ALA A 26 -9.93 1.78 3.28
C ALA A 26 -10.35 1.40 4.70
N GLY A 27 -10.59 0.11 4.94
CA GLY A 27 -10.86 -0.48 6.26
C GLY A 27 -9.75 -1.46 6.69
N ASP A 28 -9.81 -2.00 7.92
CA ASP A 28 -8.94 -3.09 8.42
C ASP A 28 -9.46 -4.49 8.08
N ASN A 29 -10.07 -4.58 6.90
CA ASN A 29 -10.75 -5.77 6.41
C ASN A 29 -10.39 -6.02 4.95
N ASP A 30 -9.15 -5.72 4.57
CA ASP A 30 -8.55 -5.89 3.23
C ASP A 30 -9.30 -5.17 2.09
N GLU A 31 -10.22 -4.27 2.44
CA GLU A 31 -11.11 -3.61 1.49
C GLU A 31 -10.70 -2.17 1.21
N VAL A 32 -10.55 -1.86 -0.08
CA VAL A 32 -10.35 -0.52 -0.62
C VAL A 32 -11.44 -0.22 -1.63
N ILE A 33 -12.09 0.93 -1.50
CA ILE A 33 -13.13 1.39 -2.44
C ILE A 33 -12.69 2.72 -3.03
N VAL A 34 -12.66 2.80 -4.36
CA VAL A 34 -12.41 4.02 -5.12
C VAL A 34 -13.71 4.39 -5.84
N PHE A 35 -14.27 5.54 -5.49
CA PHE A 35 -15.49 6.06 -6.10
C PHE A 35 -15.19 7.30 -6.92
N ASN A 36 -15.44 7.23 -8.23
CA ASN A 36 -15.35 8.36 -9.15
C ASN A 36 -16.66 9.17 -9.07
N LYS A 37 -16.59 10.42 -8.58
CA LYS A 37 -17.76 11.29 -8.40
C LYS A 37 -18.29 11.86 -9.70
N GLY A 38 -17.44 11.94 -10.74
CA GLY A 38 -17.80 12.45 -12.05
C GLY A 38 -18.58 11.43 -12.87
N THR A 39 -18.09 10.19 -12.93
CA THR A 39 -18.71 9.11 -13.71
C THR A 39 -19.72 8.30 -12.90
N GLY A 40 -19.56 8.24 -11.58
CA GLY A 40 -20.31 7.37 -10.69
C GLY A 40 -19.79 5.93 -10.64
N GLU A 41 -18.68 5.64 -11.33
CA GLU A 41 -18.05 4.32 -11.28
C GLU A 41 -17.48 4.03 -9.89
N ASN A 42 -17.58 2.75 -9.51
CA ASN A 42 -17.11 2.26 -8.23
C ASN A 42 -16.18 1.07 -8.42
N TYR A 43 -14.91 1.25 -8.05
CA TYR A 43 -13.92 0.20 -8.03
C TYR A 43 -13.76 -0.32 -6.61
N ARG A 44 -13.86 -1.63 -6.43
CA ARG A 44 -13.72 -2.29 -5.13
C ARG A 44 -12.61 -3.31 -5.20
N ILE A 45 -11.67 -3.21 -4.28
CA ILE A 45 -10.57 -4.15 -4.08
C ILE A 45 -10.81 -4.83 -2.73
N TRP A 46 -10.82 -6.17 -2.68
CA TRP A 46 -11.15 -6.92 -1.46
C TRP A 46 -10.64 -8.37 -1.51
N GLY A 47 -10.54 -9.04 -0.37
CA GLY A 47 -10.11 -10.44 -0.27
C GLY A 47 -8.67 -10.66 -0.71
N ASP A 48 -8.41 -11.79 -1.38
CA ASP A 48 -7.17 -12.02 -2.13
C ASP A 48 -7.21 -11.23 -3.44
N PRO A 49 -6.58 -10.04 -3.49
CA PRO A 49 -7.18 -8.83 -4.06
C PRO A 49 -7.99 -9.04 -5.33
N HIS A 50 -9.30 -9.18 -5.17
CA HIS A 50 -10.30 -9.16 -6.22
C HIS A 50 -10.62 -7.71 -6.57
N VAL A 51 -10.54 -7.36 -7.86
CA VAL A 51 -11.00 -6.07 -8.36
C VAL A 51 -12.38 -6.24 -8.97
N GLU A 52 -13.35 -5.49 -8.45
CA GLU A 52 -14.67 -5.32 -9.04
C GLU A 52 -14.82 -3.92 -9.62
N ILE A 53 -15.45 -3.81 -10.79
CA ILE A 53 -15.88 -2.56 -11.40
C ILE A 53 -17.41 -2.60 -11.44
N ASP A 54 -18.06 -1.66 -10.76
CA ASP A 54 -19.52 -1.57 -10.62
C ASP A 54 -20.16 -2.89 -10.16
N GLY A 55 -19.51 -3.56 -9.21
CA GLY A 55 -19.96 -4.82 -8.62
C GLY A 55 -19.79 -6.05 -9.52
N LYS A 56 -19.04 -5.92 -10.63
CA LYS A 56 -18.65 -7.06 -11.47
C LYS A 56 -17.17 -7.31 -11.32
N HIS A 57 -16.81 -8.54 -10.99
CA HIS A 57 -15.43 -8.99 -10.97
C HIS A 57 -14.75 -8.73 -12.34
N ALA A 58 -13.56 -8.15 -12.28
CA ALA A 58 -12.74 -7.78 -13.43
C ALA A 58 -11.47 -8.62 -13.51
N PHE A 59 -10.67 -8.64 -12.44
CA PHE A 59 -9.41 -9.38 -12.34
C PHE A 59 -8.92 -9.46 -10.88
N ASP A 60 -7.96 -10.35 -10.65
CA ASP A 60 -7.27 -10.56 -9.38
C ASP A 60 -5.79 -10.19 -9.49
N PHE A 61 -5.22 -9.59 -8.44
CA PHE A 61 -3.78 -9.30 -8.34
C PHE A 61 -3.19 -9.80 -7.01
N TRP A 62 -1.88 -10.06 -7.01
CA TRP A 62 -1.15 -10.52 -5.84
C TRP A 62 -0.05 -9.56 -5.44
N GLY A 63 0.68 -8.99 -6.40
CA GLY A 63 1.74 -8.03 -6.15
C GLY A 63 1.26 -6.61 -5.98
N GLN A 64 2.19 -5.71 -5.71
CA GLN A 64 1.88 -4.29 -5.61
C GLN A 64 1.31 -3.76 -6.93
N THR A 65 0.19 -3.06 -6.86
CA THR A 65 -0.52 -2.54 -8.03
C THR A 65 -0.95 -1.10 -7.78
N THR A 66 -0.70 -0.23 -8.77
CA THR A 66 -1.10 1.17 -8.78
C THR A 66 -2.23 1.41 -9.76
N PHE A 67 -3.32 1.97 -9.25
CA PHE A 67 -4.42 2.50 -10.05
C PHE A 67 -4.20 4.01 -10.21
N GLN A 68 -3.85 4.43 -11.42
CA GLN A 68 -3.71 5.84 -11.78
C GLN A 68 -5.04 6.32 -12.36
N LEU A 69 -5.67 7.23 -11.64
CA LEU A 69 -7.00 7.77 -11.93
C LEU A 69 -6.93 8.91 -12.95
N ASP A 70 -8.08 9.29 -13.53
CA ASP A 70 -8.15 10.27 -14.62
C ASP A 70 -7.58 11.65 -14.27
N ASP A 71 -7.70 12.05 -13.01
CA ASP A 71 -7.22 13.34 -12.49
C ASP A 71 -5.74 13.32 -12.12
N GLY A 72 -5.06 12.18 -12.34
CA GLY A 72 -3.67 11.94 -12.02
C GLY A 72 -3.44 11.47 -10.58
N THR A 73 -4.48 11.32 -9.75
CA THR A 73 -4.37 10.67 -8.44
C THR A 73 -3.89 9.24 -8.64
N LYS A 74 -2.90 8.82 -7.85
CA LYS A 74 -2.43 7.43 -7.84
C LYS A 74 -2.86 6.77 -6.54
N VAL A 75 -3.38 5.54 -6.66
CA VAL A 75 -3.74 4.67 -5.55
C VAL A 75 -2.89 3.41 -5.66
N THR A 76 -1.80 3.36 -4.90
CA THR A 76 -0.89 2.22 -4.86
C THR A 76 -1.26 1.30 -3.70
N ILE A 77 -1.62 0.06 -4.04
CA ILE A 77 -1.98 -0.97 -3.07
C ILE A 77 -0.80 -1.93 -2.94
N GLU A 78 -0.27 -2.00 -1.72
CA GLU A 78 0.73 -2.98 -1.31
C GLU A 78 0.05 -4.16 -0.62
N THR A 79 0.49 -5.35 -0.96
CA THR A 79 -0.09 -6.59 -0.47
C THR A 79 0.89 -7.30 0.47
N THR A 80 0.34 -8.00 1.46
CA THR A 80 1.09 -8.86 2.40
C THR A 80 0.58 -10.31 2.27
N PRO A 81 1.38 -11.34 2.59
CA PRO A 81 0.86 -12.69 2.71
C PRO A 81 -0.35 -12.76 3.65
N TRP A 82 -1.38 -13.48 3.22
CA TRP A 82 -2.56 -13.67 4.05
C TRP A 82 -2.32 -14.81 5.06
N ALA A 83 -2.25 -14.49 6.34
CA ALA A 83 -1.91 -15.44 7.40
C ALA A 83 -2.90 -16.60 7.52
N GLN A 84 -4.17 -16.36 7.16
CA GLN A 84 -5.23 -17.38 7.11
C GLN A 84 -5.38 -18.02 5.73
N GLY A 85 -4.72 -17.47 4.71
CA GLY A 85 -4.75 -17.93 3.34
C GLY A 85 -3.83 -19.13 3.09
N GLY A 86 -4.25 -19.99 2.18
CA GLY A 86 -3.39 -21.03 1.60
C GLY A 86 -2.69 -20.55 0.32
N ASP A 87 -1.79 -21.37 -0.22
CA ASP A 87 -1.29 -21.28 -1.61
C ASP A 87 -0.69 -19.93 -2.06
N GLY A 88 -0.09 -19.18 -1.13
CA GLY A 88 0.54 -17.90 -1.44
C GLY A 88 -0.47 -16.77 -1.73
N ALA A 89 -1.69 -16.88 -1.18
CA ALA A 89 -2.65 -15.78 -1.15
C ALA A 89 -2.07 -14.57 -0.40
N THR A 90 -2.45 -13.39 -0.86
CA THR A 90 -2.05 -12.10 -0.32
C THR A 90 -3.29 -11.26 -0.04
N VAL A 91 -3.18 -10.23 0.80
CA VAL A 91 -4.26 -9.27 1.10
C VAL A 91 -3.69 -7.85 1.08
N ALA A 92 -4.52 -6.85 0.78
CA ALA A 92 -4.12 -5.44 0.79
C ALA A 92 -3.73 -5.02 2.21
N SER A 93 -2.55 -4.42 2.39
CA SER A 93 -1.96 -4.10 3.71
C SER A 93 -1.67 -2.62 3.91
N VAL A 94 -1.17 -1.95 2.87
CA VAL A 94 -0.90 -0.52 2.84
C VAL A 94 -1.48 0.06 1.57
N VAL A 95 -2.13 1.21 1.71
CA VAL A 95 -2.66 1.99 0.59
C VAL A 95 -1.99 3.35 0.62
N THR A 96 -1.18 3.63 -0.41
CA THR A 96 -0.59 4.95 -0.61
C THR A 96 -1.40 5.70 -1.66
N ILE A 97 -1.85 6.91 -1.32
CA ILE A 97 -2.59 7.78 -2.23
C ILE A 97 -1.80 9.07 -2.42
N THR A 98 -1.52 9.43 -3.66
CA THR A 98 -0.82 10.68 -3.99
C THR A 98 -1.63 11.50 -4.99
N ASP A 99 -1.84 12.78 -4.67
CA ASP A 99 -2.52 13.76 -5.50
C ASP A 99 -1.69 15.06 -5.51
N GLY A 100 -0.83 15.18 -6.52
CA GLY A 100 0.09 16.30 -6.68
C GLY A 100 1.01 16.47 -5.46
N ASP A 101 0.83 17.57 -4.72
CA ASP A 101 1.64 17.88 -3.54
C ASP A 101 1.06 17.29 -2.24
N TYR A 102 -0.12 16.68 -2.31
CA TYR A 102 -0.73 15.99 -1.18
C TYR A 102 -0.50 14.48 -1.30
N GLY A 103 -0.27 13.82 -0.17
CA GLY A 103 -0.15 12.38 -0.12
C GLY A 103 -0.61 11.84 1.22
N VAL A 104 -1.05 10.58 1.24
CA VAL A 104 -1.39 9.86 2.46
C VAL A 104 -0.98 8.40 2.33
N GLN A 105 -0.47 7.85 3.42
CA GLN A 105 -0.28 6.41 3.55
C GLN A 105 -1.27 5.89 4.60
N ILE A 106 -2.00 4.83 4.25
CA ILE A 106 -2.94 4.14 5.12
C ILE A 106 -2.37 2.75 5.39
N SER A 107 -2.16 2.40 6.64
CA SER A 107 -1.56 1.12 7.07
C SER A 107 -2.51 0.35 7.98
N GLY A 108 -2.31 -0.97 8.10
CA GLY A 108 -3.22 -1.84 8.84
C GLY A 108 -4.53 -2.05 8.09
N VAL A 109 -4.46 -2.09 6.75
CA VAL A 109 -5.63 -2.36 5.89
C VAL A 109 -5.95 -3.85 5.84
N ASP A 110 -4.94 -4.70 6.01
CA ASP A 110 -5.12 -6.14 5.90
C ASP A 110 -5.92 -6.74 7.05
N SER A 111 -6.55 -7.88 6.80
CA SER A 111 -7.30 -8.62 7.81
C SER A 111 -6.45 -9.54 8.69
N ASN A 112 -5.11 -9.49 8.64
CA ASN A 112 -4.30 -10.31 9.53
C ASN A 112 -4.34 -9.78 10.97
N THR A 113 -4.41 -8.45 11.12
CA THR A 113 -4.56 -7.75 12.39
C THR A 113 -5.74 -6.80 12.29
N HIS A 114 -6.58 -6.75 13.32
CA HIS A 114 -7.70 -5.82 13.38
C HIS A 114 -7.46 -4.75 14.44
N GLY A 115 -7.97 -3.54 14.19
CA GLY A 115 -7.88 -2.41 15.12
C GLY A 115 -6.56 -1.64 15.09
N ASP A 116 -5.67 -1.93 14.14
CA ASP A 116 -4.39 -1.24 13.91
C ASP A 116 -4.40 -0.30 12.69
N LEU A 117 -5.57 -0.15 12.03
CA LEU A 117 -5.76 0.83 10.95
C LEU A 117 -5.29 2.21 11.38
N SER A 118 -4.42 2.81 10.57
CA SER A 118 -3.88 4.14 10.81
C SER A 118 -3.59 4.84 9.48
N PHE A 119 -3.41 6.16 9.52
CA PHE A 119 -3.00 6.91 8.35
C PHE A 119 -2.05 8.03 8.72
N GLN A 120 -1.16 8.37 7.80
CA GLN A 120 -0.22 9.47 7.91
C GLN A 120 -0.31 10.36 6.67
N GLU A 121 -0.64 11.63 6.88
CA GLU A 121 -0.70 12.63 5.82
C GLU A 121 0.67 13.26 5.57
N PHE A 122 0.94 13.56 4.30
CA PHE A 122 2.14 14.23 3.80
C PHE A 122 1.72 15.49 3.05
N ALA A 123 1.10 16.44 3.75
CA ALA A 123 0.70 17.71 3.16
C ALA A 123 1.92 18.50 2.67
N GLY A 124 1.99 18.75 1.35
CA GLY A 124 3.16 19.35 0.69
C GLY A 124 4.28 18.37 0.33
N GLY A 125 4.13 17.08 0.67
CA GLY A 125 5.08 16.01 0.43
C GLY A 125 4.62 14.96 -0.59
N GLY A 126 3.45 15.11 -1.21
CA GLY A 126 2.84 14.12 -2.11
C GLY A 126 3.76 13.63 -3.23
N ARG A 127 4.50 14.54 -3.89
CA ARG A 127 5.46 14.16 -4.94
C ARG A 127 6.66 13.38 -4.41
N VAL A 128 7.07 13.67 -3.17
CA VAL A 128 8.18 12.96 -2.53
C VAL A 128 7.72 11.56 -2.12
N LEU A 129 6.49 11.46 -1.61
CA LEU A 129 5.82 10.19 -1.33
C LEU A 129 5.70 9.34 -2.61
N ASP A 130 5.17 9.92 -3.69
CA ASP A 130 5.04 9.27 -5.00
C ASP A 130 6.39 8.77 -5.55
N ALA A 131 7.45 9.55 -5.40
CA ALA A 131 8.78 9.14 -5.85
C ALA A 131 9.44 8.07 -4.96
N ALA A 132 9.03 7.96 -3.69
CA ALA A 132 9.56 7.00 -2.73
C ALA A 132 8.83 5.65 -2.79
N VAL A 133 7.59 5.64 -3.26
CA VAL A 133 6.78 4.44 -3.40
C VAL A 133 6.93 3.91 -4.83
N ARG A 134 7.31 2.63 -4.94
CA ARG A 134 7.33 1.95 -6.24
C ARG A 134 5.91 1.85 -6.77
N ASP A 135 5.72 1.82 -8.09
CA ASP A 135 4.36 1.70 -8.63
C ASP A 135 3.89 0.25 -8.79
N GLY A 136 4.82 -0.71 -8.88
CA GLY A 136 4.48 -2.09 -9.23
C GLY A 136 3.82 -2.16 -10.61
N ASN A 137 2.72 -2.92 -10.71
CA ASN A 137 1.91 -2.93 -11.93
C ASN A 137 1.05 -1.66 -12.03
N VAL A 138 1.09 -0.95 -13.16
CA VAL A 138 0.35 0.32 -13.32
C VAL A 138 -0.86 0.13 -14.23
N LEU A 139 -2.03 0.43 -13.70
CA LEU A 139 -3.32 0.38 -14.37
C LEU A 139 -3.88 1.80 -14.45
N LEU A 140 -4.19 2.26 -15.65
CA LEU A 140 -4.71 3.59 -15.94
C LEU A 140 -6.23 3.51 -16.03
N GLU A 141 -6.94 4.40 -15.34
CA GLU A 141 -8.39 4.53 -15.50
C GLU A 141 -8.72 4.92 -16.95
N ASN A 142 -9.72 4.26 -17.51
CA ASN A 142 -10.11 4.44 -18.90
C ASN A 142 -10.98 5.69 -19.05
N GLU A 143 -10.38 6.84 -19.37
CA GLU A 143 -11.10 8.11 -19.61
C GLU A 143 -12.24 8.00 -20.66
N ASN A 144 -12.19 7.01 -21.56
CA ASN A 144 -13.13 6.84 -22.67
C ASN A 144 -14.09 5.66 -22.48
N GLY A 145 -14.11 5.03 -21.32
CA GLY A 145 -14.89 3.82 -21.08
C GLY A 145 -14.95 3.46 -19.60
N SER A 146 -15.21 2.19 -19.32
CA SER A 146 -15.27 1.68 -17.95
C SER A 146 -14.01 0.90 -17.61
N GLY A 147 -13.58 1.00 -16.36
CA GLY A 147 -12.48 0.22 -15.81
C GLY A 147 -11.10 0.73 -16.18
N PHE A 148 -10.16 -0.20 -16.35
CA PHE A 148 -8.75 0.12 -16.48
C PHE A 148 -8.16 -0.37 -17.80
N ILE A 149 -7.20 0.39 -18.31
CA ILE A 149 -6.30 0.03 -19.40
C ILE A 149 -4.87 0.01 -18.87
N ALA A 150 -3.96 -0.61 -19.62
CA ALA A 150 -2.53 -0.52 -19.34
C ALA A 150 -1.79 -0.10 -20.59
N VAL A 151 -0.56 0.39 -20.43
CA VAL A 151 0.32 0.75 -21.54
C VAL A 151 1.56 -0.12 -21.48
N ASP A 152 1.81 -0.86 -22.56
CA ASP A 152 3.00 -1.69 -22.65
C ASP A 152 4.28 -0.85 -22.85
N ARG A 153 5.44 -1.51 -22.82
CA ARG A 153 6.76 -0.85 -22.99
C ARG A 153 6.93 -0.15 -24.34
N ASN A 154 6.12 -0.48 -25.34
CA ASN A 154 6.14 0.11 -26.66
C ASN A 154 5.12 1.27 -26.79
N GLY A 155 4.37 1.56 -25.73
CA GLY A 155 3.35 2.60 -25.71
C GLY A 155 1.98 2.14 -26.23
N ASN A 156 1.75 0.85 -26.44
CA ASN A 156 0.43 0.38 -26.90
C ASN A 156 -0.51 0.19 -25.73
N ILE A 157 -1.76 0.60 -25.95
CA ILE A 157 -2.86 0.36 -25.02
C ILE A 157 -3.20 -1.13 -25.01
N GLN A 158 -3.31 -1.69 -23.81
CA GLN A 158 -3.70 -3.06 -23.53
C GLN A 158 -4.95 -3.05 -22.65
N ASN A 159 -5.85 -4.00 -22.90
CA ASN A 159 -6.96 -4.24 -21.98
C ASN A 159 -6.43 -4.93 -20.72
N VAL A 160 -6.96 -4.54 -19.56
CA VAL A 160 -6.64 -5.16 -18.28
C VAL A 160 -7.64 -6.29 -18.04
N ASP A 161 -7.19 -7.52 -18.25
CA ASP A 161 -7.91 -8.75 -17.90
C ASP A 161 -7.03 -9.66 -17.03
N GLN A 162 -7.56 -10.80 -16.60
CA GLN A 162 -6.80 -11.73 -15.76
C GLN A 162 -5.50 -12.22 -16.42
N ALA A 163 -5.47 -12.38 -17.75
CA ALA A 163 -4.28 -12.85 -18.44
C ALA A 163 -3.19 -11.76 -18.48
N PHE A 164 -3.59 -10.50 -18.68
CA PHE A 164 -2.69 -9.36 -18.55
C PHE A 164 -2.09 -9.29 -17.15
N ILE A 165 -2.92 -9.40 -16.10
CA ILE A 165 -2.42 -9.34 -14.72
C ILE A 165 -1.46 -10.48 -14.42
N LEU A 166 -1.78 -11.73 -14.77
CA LEU A 166 -0.85 -12.86 -14.57
C LEU A 166 0.50 -12.65 -15.27
N ALA A 167 0.50 -12.02 -16.44
CA ALA A 167 1.72 -11.73 -17.20
C ALA A 167 2.54 -10.56 -16.64
N THR A 168 1.93 -9.69 -15.83
CA THR A 168 2.56 -8.45 -15.33
C THR A 168 2.72 -8.41 -13.81
N ASP A 169 2.05 -9.29 -13.07
CA ASP A 169 2.08 -9.36 -11.62
C ASP A 169 3.48 -9.70 -11.13
N GLU A 170 4.00 -8.84 -10.26
CA GLU A 170 5.39 -8.96 -9.84
C GLU A 170 5.61 -10.20 -8.97
N LEU A 171 4.71 -10.53 -8.04
CA LEU A 171 4.87 -11.71 -7.19
C LEU A 171 4.81 -13.01 -7.99
N LYS A 172 3.93 -13.09 -9.00
CA LYS A 172 3.88 -14.24 -9.90
C LYS A 172 5.11 -14.34 -10.82
N ASN A 173 5.77 -13.22 -11.10
CA ASN A 173 6.92 -13.15 -11.99
C ASN A 173 8.28 -13.01 -11.27
N GLY A 174 8.35 -13.36 -9.97
CA GLY A 174 9.61 -13.38 -9.20
C GLY A 174 10.09 -12.00 -8.74
N GLY A 175 9.13 -11.13 -8.45
CA GLY A 175 9.30 -9.78 -7.91
C GLY A 175 9.94 -9.74 -6.53
N PRO A 176 10.11 -8.53 -5.97
CA PRO A 176 10.87 -8.33 -4.73
C PRO A 176 10.27 -9.10 -3.55
N ASP A 177 11.13 -9.50 -2.61
CA ASP A 177 10.69 -10.06 -1.33
C ASP A 177 9.86 -9.01 -0.58
N PHE A 178 8.62 -9.38 -0.25
CA PHE A 178 7.67 -8.55 0.47
C PHE A 178 8.29 -7.88 1.71
N LEU A 179 9.07 -8.62 2.50
CA LEU A 179 9.65 -8.09 3.74
C LEU A 179 10.73 -7.02 3.49
N ALA A 180 11.50 -7.17 2.42
CA ALA A 180 12.53 -6.20 2.05
C ALA A 180 11.89 -4.89 1.55
N HIS A 181 10.85 -5.01 0.72
CA HIS A 181 10.10 -3.88 0.18
C HIS A 181 9.38 -3.08 1.28
N PHE A 182 8.69 -3.77 2.19
CA PHE A 182 8.00 -3.14 3.31
C PHE A 182 8.99 -2.43 4.26
N ALA A 183 10.15 -3.02 4.52
CA ALA A 183 11.19 -2.41 5.36
C ALA A 183 11.78 -1.14 4.72
N GLU A 184 11.98 -1.10 3.40
CA GLU A 184 12.49 0.07 2.68
C GLU A 184 11.53 1.27 2.83
N ILE A 185 10.25 1.05 2.55
CA ILE A 185 9.17 2.04 2.69
C ILE A 185 9.05 2.50 4.13
N PHE A 186 8.94 1.58 5.09
CA PHE A 186 8.86 1.93 6.51
C PHE A 186 10.11 2.69 6.99
N SER A 187 11.30 2.36 6.47
CA SER A 187 12.55 3.07 6.80
C SER A 187 12.61 4.47 6.21
N PHE A 188 12.04 4.70 5.02
CA PHE A 188 11.85 6.04 4.46
C PHE A 188 10.95 6.91 5.34
N PHE A 189 9.82 6.36 5.81
CA PHE A 189 8.86 7.10 6.63
C PHE A 189 9.30 7.30 8.08
N THR A 190 9.99 6.32 8.67
CA THR A 190 10.60 6.49 10.00
C THR A 190 11.82 7.41 9.97
N GLY A 191 12.59 7.43 8.88
CA GLY A 191 13.74 8.31 8.71
C GLY A 191 13.38 9.80 8.58
N LEU A 192 12.17 10.11 8.12
CA LEU A 192 11.65 11.48 8.00
C LEU A 192 10.98 11.99 9.29
N MET A 193 10.76 11.11 10.27
CA MET A 193 10.17 11.41 11.57
C MET A 193 11.26 11.51 12.62
N SER A 194 11.61 12.73 13.07
CA SER A 194 12.31 12.90 14.36
C SER A 194 11.32 12.66 15.50
N ILE A 195 10.83 11.43 15.64
CA ILE A 195 10.01 10.97 16.75
C ILE A 195 10.69 9.71 17.29
N GLY A 196 11.22 9.82 18.51
CA GLY A 196 11.99 8.78 19.15
C GLY A 196 11.17 7.52 19.40
N PHE A 197 11.34 6.52 18.54
CA PHE A 197 11.02 5.14 18.85
C PHE A 197 12.23 4.51 19.54
N SER A 198 12.19 4.41 20.87
CA SER A 198 13.09 3.53 21.61
C SER A 198 12.64 2.08 21.45
N GLY A 199 12.91 1.52 20.28
CA GLY A 199 12.70 0.12 19.93
C GLY A 199 13.61 -0.21 18.75
N GLY A 200 14.84 -0.63 19.04
CA GLY A 200 15.88 -0.78 18.03
C GLY A 200 15.55 -1.83 16.98
N LEU A 201 15.37 -1.42 15.74
CA LEU A 201 15.51 -2.27 14.56
C LEU A 201 16.98 -2.27 14.16
N ALA A 202 17.69 -3.35 14.48
CA ALA A 202 19.06 -3.56 14.01
C ALA A 202 19.00 -4.17 12.60
N LEU A 203 19.04 -3.32 11.57
CA LEU A 203 19.33 -3.77 10.20
C LEU A 203 20.85 -3.95 10.09
N GLY A 204 21.29 -5.20 10.21
CA GLY A 204 22.69 -5.58 10.02
C GLY A 204 23.11 -5.40 8.57
N SER A 205 23.86 -4.33 8.28
CA SER A 205 24.66 -4.22 7.07
C SER A 205 26.00 -4.92 7.31
N ASP A 206 26.17 -6.17 6.88
CA ASP A 206 27.48 -6.82 7.00
C ASP A 206 28.36 -6.56 5.78
N ASN A 207 29.33 -5.69 6.06
CA ASN A 207 30.51 -5.28 5.32
C ASN A 207 31.48 -6.48 5.15
N PRO A 208 32.07 -6.74 3.97
CA PRO A 208 32.78 -8.00 3.67
C PRO A 208 34.20 -8.11 4.28
N ASN A 209 34.47 -7.48 5.42
CA ASN A 209 35.76 -7.59 6.10
C ASN A 209 35.60 -7.58 7.62
N ARG A 210 35.39 -8.76 8.22
CA ARG A 210 35.68 -9.03 9.63
C ARG A 210 35.97 -10.51 9.86
N ASP A 211 37.08 -10.78 10.53
CA ASP A 211 37.49 -12.11 11.01
C ASP A 211 36.45 -12.70 11.99
N PRO A 212 36.31 -14.03 12.09
CA PRO A 212 35.21 -14.66 12.81
C PRO A 212 35.40 -14.59 14.33
N ALA A 213 34.33 -14.25 15.05
CA ALA A 213 34.26 -14.28 16.52
C ALA A 213 33.02 -15.08 16.98
N PRO A 214 33.03 -15.65 18.20
CA PRO A 214 32.60 -17.03 18.45
C PRO A 214 31.12 -17.20 18.82
N GLU A 215 30.60 -18.41 18.59
CA GLU A 215 29.22 -18.85 18.82
C GLU A 215 28.68 -18.53 20.22
N ALA A 216 27.50 -17.91 20.28
CA ALA A 216 26.75 -17.68 21.52
C ALA A 216 25.43 -18.49 21.52
N ARG A 217 25.20 -19.23 22.63
CA ARG A 217 24.03 -20.08 22.90
C ARG A 217 22.81 -19.25 23.34
N PRO A 218 21.56 -19.75 23.17
CA PRO A 218 20.36 -18.95 23.41
C PRO A 218 19.99 -18.88 24.91
N VAL A 219 19.48 -17.73 25.35
CA VAL A 219 18.86 -17.53 26.67
C VAL A 219 17.41 -17.05 26.54
N PRO A 220 16.50 -17.46 27.45
CA PRO A 220 15.06 -17.35 27.26
C PRO A 220 14.48 -16.00 27.73
N TRP A 221 13.40 -15.60 27.09
CA TRP A 221 12.67 -14.34 27.29
C TRP A 221 12.03 -14.22 28.69
N GLN A 222 12.30 -13.12 29.38
CA GLN A 222 11.45 -12.58 30.45
C GLN A 222 11.29 -11.07 30.25
N PHE A 223 10.05 -10.59 30.24
CA PHE A 223 9.72 -9.16 30.27
C PHE A 223 9.16 -8.81 31.65
N SER A 224 9.57 -7.65 32.19
CA SER A 224 8.89 -7.00 33.32
C SER A 224 8.69 -5.52 32.96
N LEU A 225 7.45 -5.06 33.11
CA LEU A 225 7.04 -3.67 32.88
C LEU A 225 7.19 -2.89 34.18
N THR A 226 7.82 -1.72 34.15
CA THR A 226 7.67 -0.73 35.22
C THR A 226 7.31 0.60 34.58
N LEU A 227 6.07 1.03 34.82
CA LEU A 227 5.58 2.35 34.46
C LEU A 227 6.09 3.35 35.51
N SER A 228 6.64 4.48 35.07
CA SER A 228 6.86 5.62 35.94
C SER A 228 6.44 6.87 35.18
N ILE A 229 5.34 7.48 35.63
CA ILE A 229 4.88 8.80 35.19
C ILE A 229 5.30 9.80 36.27
N SER A 230 5.75 10.98 35.82
CA SER A 230 5.57 12.33 36.40
C SER A 230 6.84 13.17 36.19
N ALA A 231 6.81 14.46 35.86
CA ALA A 231 5.78 15.43 35.48
C ALA A 231 6.50 16.49 34.63
#